data_AF-A0A660P0A4-F1
#
_entry.id   AF-A0A660P0A4-F1
#
_cell.length_a   1.000
_cell.length_b   1.000
_cell.length_c   1.000
_cell.angle_alpha   90.00
_cell.angle_beta   90.00
_cell.angle_gamma   90.00
#
_symmetry.space_group_name_H-M   'P 1'
#
loop_
_entity.id
_entity.type
_entity.pdbx_description
1 polymer ?
#
loop_
_entity_poly.entity_id
_entity_poly.type
_entity_poly.pdbx_seq_one_letter_code
_entity_poly.pdbx_strand_id
1 'polypeptide(L)'
;LRTDHHWAPLGAYYAAQEFARVAQVPFKTLNNYERRVVHKFVGSMYGYAQDISIKNAPEDFVFYVPKNLKYTTEYEDYKLDKSYNIIGKSTVRKGQFFVHYRDGNAGAYCTFMGGDARIAKVTTPVKNKRHLLILKDSFGNALPGYLFFSFEQIQVVDTRYFPKNMKKFVRDNKITDILFANNIFNAYSPKIGKKYLKFLDQ
;
A
#
# COMPACT_ATOMS: atom_id res chain seq x y z
N LEU A 1 -5.27 0.41 -14.53
CA LEU A 1 -4.84 1.58 -15.32
C LEU A 1 -4.55 1.07 -16.72
N ARG A 2 -4.61 1.90 -17.77
CA ARG A 2 -4.37 1.42 -19.15
C ARG A 2 -2.88 1.14 -19.41
N THR A 3 -2.01 1.92 -18.78
CA THR A 3 -0.55 1.95 -18.99
C THR A 3 0.24 1.42 -17.80
N ASP A 4 -0.44 0.96 -16.75
CA ASP A 4 0.18 0.42 -15.54
C ASP A 4 -0.55 -0.84 -15.06
N HIS A 5 0.21 -1.82 -14.55
CA HIS A 5 -0.34 -3.12 -14.18
C HIS A 5 -1.30 -3.07 -12.98
N HIS A 6 -1.30 -1.99 -12.20
CA HIS A 6 -2.18 -1.86 -11.05
C HIS A 6 -3.58 -1.35 -11.43
N TRP A 7 -4.54 -1.54 -10.52
CA TRP A 7 -5.80 -0.82 -10.55
C TRP A 7 -5.61 0.71 -10.42
N ALA A 8 -6.62 1.47 -10.85
CA ALA A 8 -6.65 2.89 -10.51
C ALA A 8 -6.94 3.06 -8.99
N PRO A 9 -6.49 4.15 -8.35
CA PRO A 9 -6.78 4.40 -6.93
C PRO A 9 -8.28 4.38 -6.57
N LEU A 10 -9.16 4.74 -7.52
CA LEU A 10 -10.61 4.60 -7.34
C LEU A 10 -11.06 3.14 -7.15
N GLY A 11 -10.43 2.19 -7.84
CA GLY A 11 -10.68 0.76 -7.62
C GLY A 11 -10.26 0.32 -6.22
N ALA A 12 -9.12 0.82 -5.74
CA ALA A 12 -8.67 0.58 -4.37
C ALA A 12 -9.63 1.19 -3.32
N TYR A 13 -10.21 2.36 -3.59
CA TYR A 13 -11.25 2.95 -2.74
C TYR A 13 -12.45 2.02 -2.57
N TYR A 14 -12.96 1.43 -3.65
CA TYR A 14 -14.09 0.50 -3.57
C TYR A 14 -13.74 -0.81 -2.85
N ALA A 15 -12.54 -1.34 -3.07
CA ALA A 15 -12.07 -2.50 -2.32
C ALA A 15 -11.90 -2.20 -0.82
N ALA A 16 -11.37 -1.01 -0.48
CA ALA A 16 -11.26 -0.55 0.89
C ALA A 16 -12.64 -0.33 1.54
N GLN A 17 -13.62 0.17 0.78
CA GLN A 17 -15.00 0.33 1.23
C GLN A 17 -15.61 -1.01 1.62
N GLU A 18 -15.46 -2.02 0.77
CA GLU A 18 -15.99 -3.36 1.04
C GLU A 18 -15.29 -4.01 2.24
N PHE A 19 -13.97 -3.87 2.33
CA PHE A 19 -13.24 -4.34 3.51
C PHE A 19 -13.72 -3.65 4.79
N ALA A 20 -13.88 -2.32 4.78
CA ALA A 20 -14.37 -1.57 5.93
C ALA A 20 -15.78 -1.99 6.35
N ARG A 21 -16.66 -2.30 5.38
CA ARG A 21 -18.00 -2.84 5.63
C ARG A 21 -17.93 -4.19 6.35
N VAL A 22 -17.11 -5.12 5.87
CA VAL A 22 -16.92 -6.45 6.48
C VAL A 22 -16.28 -6.35 7.86
N ALA A 23 -15.28 -5.48 8.02
CA ALA A 23 -14.60 -5.23 9.30
C ALA A 23 -15.43 -4.41 10.30
N GLN A 24 -16.61 -3.94 9.88
CA GLN A 24 -17.55 -3.13 10.66
C GLN A 24 -16.89 -1.89 11.27
N VAL A 25 -16.15 -1.16 10.43
CA VAL A 25 -15.49 0.09 10.81
C VAL A 25 -16.05 1.26 9.98
N PRO A 26 -16.02 2.50 10.50
CA PRO A 26 -16.48 3.66 9.75
C PRO A 26 -15.71 3.81 8.45
N PHE A 27 -16.39 4.18 7.36
CA PHE A 27 -15.76 4.48 6.08
C PHE A 27 -16.29 5.80 5.54
N LYS A 28 -15.39 6.64 5.00
CA LYS A 28 -15.77 7.97 4.49
C LYS A 28 -15.90 7.95 2.98
N THR A 29 -16.89 8.68 2.47
CA THR A 29 -17.05 8.89 1.03
C THR A 29 -15.96 9.81 0.48
N LEU A 30 -15.74 9.76 -0.84
CA LEU A 30 -14.74 10.58 -1.53
C LEU A 30 -14.87 12.10 -1.31
N ASN A 31 -16.03 12.60 -0.89
CA ASN A 31 -16.21 14.01 -0.50
C ASN A 31 -15.26 14.44 0.65
N ASN A 32 -14.80 13.49 1.46
CA ASN A 32 -13.85 13.70 2.55
C ASN A 32 -12.38 13.66 2.08
N TYR A 33 -12.13 13.57 0.77
CA TYR A 33 -10.79 13.45 0.21
C TYR A 33 -10.54 14.51 -0.86
N GLU A 34 -9.34 15.06 -0.86
CA GLU A 34 -8.85 15.97 -1.89
C GLU A 34 -8.43 15.13 -3.11
N ARG A 35 -9.10 15.36 -4.24
CA ARG A 35 -8.72 14.74 -5.52
C ARG A 35 -7.42 15.39 -6.02
N ARG A 36 -6.42 14.57 -6.30
CA ARG A 36 -5.14 14.98 -6.90
C ARG A 36 -4.90 14.20 -8.18
N VAL A 37 -4.13 14.81 -9.08
CA VAL A 37 -3.83 14.25 -10.39
C VAL A 37 -2.34 14.38 -10.66
N VAL A 38 -1.76 13.30 -11.19
CA VAL A 38 -0.49 13.35 -11.92
C VAL A 38 -0.82 13.14 -13.39
N HIS A 39 -0.60 14.15 -14.21
CA HIS A 39 -0.92 14.10 -15.62
C HIS A 39 0.15 13.34 -16.40
N LYS A 40 -0.23 12.90 -17.62
CA LYS A 40 0.68 12.26 -18.58
C LYS A 40 1.36 10.99 -18.03
N PHE A 41 0.69 10.26 -17.15
CA PHE A 41 1.23 9.05 -16.55
C PHE A 41 1.30 7.91 -17.58
N VAL A 42 2.49 7.31 -17.67
CA VAL A 42 2.76 6.05 -18.36
C VAL A 42 3.46 5.15 -17.37
N GLY A 43 2.80 4.08 -16.96
CA GLY A 43 3.34 3.19 -15.94
C GLY A 43 4.13 2.01 -16.50
N SER A 44 4.15 0.97 -15.68
CA SER A 44 4.90 -0.26 -15.88
C SER A 44 4.55 -1.07 -17.13
N MET A 45 3.34 -0.95 -17.68
CA MET A 45 2.95 -1.76 -18.85
C MET A 45 3.79 -1.44 -20.08
N TYR A 46 4.30 -0.22 -20.21
CA TYR A 46 5.24 0.11 -21.28
C TYR A 46 6.54 -0.73 -21.16
N GLY A 47 7.07 -0.88 -19.95
CA GLY A 47 8.24 -1.72 -19.70
C GLY A 47 7.97 -3.22 -19.92
N TYR A 48 6.76 -3.69 -19.59
CA TYR A 48 6.37 -5.09 -19.74
C TYR A 48 6.11 -5.50 -21.19
N ALA A 49 5.40 -4.66 -21.95
CA ALA A 49 5.04 -4.97 -23.33
C ALA A 49 6.08 -4.50 -24.35
N GLN A 50 6.95 -3.55 -23.98
CA GLN A 50 7.91 -2.89 -24.87
C GLN A 50 7.28 -2.27 -26.13
N ASP A 51 6.00 -1.89 -26.04
CA ASP A 51 5.22 -1.36 -27.15
C ASP A 51 5.11 0.17 -27.06
N ILE A 52 5.57 0.86 -28.12
CA ILE A 52 5.57 2.32 -28.22
C ILE A 52 4.15 2.91 -28.17
N SER A 53 3.13 2.17 -28.58
CA SER A 53 1.73 2.60 -28.52
C SER A 53 1.28 2.91 -27.09
N ILE A 54 1.78 2.16 -26.09
CA ILE A 54 1.49 2.40 -24.67
C ILE A 54 2.12 3.72 -24.21
N LYS A 55 3.38 3.97 -24.59
CA LYS A 55 4.08 5.23 -24.27
C LYS A 55 3.39 6.44 -24.89
N ASN A 56 2.82 6.29 -26.08
CA ASN A 56 2.12 7.34 -26.81
C ASN A 56 0.65 7.53 -26.36
N ALA A 57 0.16 6.71 -25.41
CA ALA A 57 -1.22 6.76 -24.92
C ALA A 57 -1.30 7.04 -23.40
N PRO A 58 -0.64 8.11 -22.89
CA PRO A 58 -0.62 8.40 -21.46
C PRO A 58 -2.03 8.59 -20.88
N GLU A 59 -2.15 8.45 -19.57
CA GLU A 59 -3.39 8.66 -18.83
C GLU A 59 -3.19 9.58 -17.62
N ASP A 60 -4.29 10.03 -17.02
CA ASP A 60 -4.23 10.73 -15.74
C ASP A 60 -4.18 9.72 -14.59
N PHE A 61 -3.20 9.84 -13.71
CA PHE A 61 -3.17 9.10 -12.45
C PHE A 61 -3.88 9.92 -11.37
N VAL A 62 -5.14 9.54 -11.10
CA VAL A 62 -6.01 10.24 -10.13
C VAL A 62 -6.00 9.51 -8.80
N PHE A 63 -5.60 10.18 -7.73
CA PHE A 63 -5.61 9.66 -6.36
C PHE A 63 -6.29 10.64 -5.41
N TYR A 64 -6.55 10.20 -4.18
CA TYR A 64 -7.33 10.97 -3.22
C TYR A 64 -6.66 10.97 -1.84
N VAL A 65 -6.49 12.16 -1.27
CA VAL A 65 -5.82 12.37 0.02
C VAL A 65 -6.86 12.78 1.08
N PRO A 66 -6.90 12.19 2.28
CA PRO A 66 -7.84 12.60 3.32
C PRO A 66 -7.78 14.10 3.64
N LYS A 67 -8.94 14.79 3.63
CA LYS A 67 -9.06 16.18 4.10
C LYS A 67 -9.22 16.20 5.62
N ASN A 68 -8.71 17.25 6.26
CA ASN A 68 -8.97 17.54 7.68
C ASN A 68 -8.65 16.38 8.64
N LEU A 69 -7.70 15.50 8.28
CA LEU A 69 -7.29 14.35 9.08
C LEU A 69 -5.81 14.49 9.46
N LYS A 70 -5.53 14.61 10.76
CA LYS A 70 -4.16 14.68 11.28
C LYS A 70 -3.65 13.25 11.56
N TYR A 71 -2.89 12.69 10.62
CA TYR A 71 -2.23 11.39 10.78
C TYR A 71 -0.70 11.54 10.70
N THR A 72 0.02 10.54 11.21
CA THR A 72 1.47 10.42 11.06
C THR A 72 1.83 9.14 10.33
N THR A 73 2.98 9.12 9.66
CA THR A 73 3.52 7.92 9.05
C THR A 73 4.98 7.75 9.45
N GLU A 74 5.29 6.58 9.99
CA GLU A 74 6.63 6.13 10.35
C GLU A 74 6.98 4.95 9.45
N TYR A 75 8.19 4.97 8.90
CA TYR A 75 8.73 3.90 8.09
C TYR A 75 9.86 3.22 8.81
N GLU A 76 9.90 1.90 8.69
CA GLU A 76 11.10 1.09 8.85
C GLU A 76 11.54 0.65 7.46
N ASP A 77 12.54 1.34 6.90
CA ASP A 77 13.03 1.15 5.54
C ASP A 77 14.12 0.07 5.50
N TYR A 78 14.04 -0.83 4.52
CA TYR A 78 15.04 -1.86 4.27
C TYR A 78 15.87 -1.52 3.03
N LYS A 79 17.19 -1.63 3.13
CA LYS A 79 18.08 -1.53 1.98
C LYS A 79 18.06 -2.87 1.23
N LEU A 80 18.04 -2.80 -0.10
CA LEU A 80 18.06 -3.98 -0.96
C LEU A 80 19.37 -4.07 -1.76
N ASP A 81 19.79 -5.30 -2.07
CA ASP A 81 20.82 -5.55 -3.09
C ASP A 81 20.24 -5.51 -4.52
N LYS A 82 21.08 -5.76 -5.53
CA LYS A 82 20.66 -5.81 -6.95
C LYS A 82 19.69 -6.95 -7.27
N SER A 83 19.64 -7.96 -6.42
CA SER A 83 18.75 -9.12 -6.52
C SER A 83 17.49 -8.97 -5.66
N TYR A 84 17.24 -7.76 -5.12
CA TYR A 84 16.11 -7.42 -4.26
C TYR A 84 16.07 -8.16 -2.91
N ASN A 85 17.21 -8.66 -2.42
CA ASN A 85 17.31 -9.20 -1.07
C ASN A 85 17.54 -8.07 -0.06
N ILE A 86 16.96 -8.19 1.14
CA ILE A 86 17.22 -7.26 2.24
C ILE A 86 18.68 -7.40 2.67
N ILE A 87 19.37 -6.27 2.74
CA ILE A 87 20.75 -6.15 3.22
C ILE A 87 20.86 -5.08 4.30
N GLY A 88 21.78 -5.30 5.24
CA GLY A 88 22.04 -4.35 6.31
C GLY A 88 20.90 -4.20 7.31
N LYS A 89 21.04 -3.20 8.20
CA LYS A 89 20.03 -2.88 9.20
C LYS A 89 19.01 -1.92 8.62
N SER A 90 17.76 -2.03 9.08
CA SER A 90 16.71 -1.09 8.74
C SER A 90 16.97 0.28 9.36
N THR A 91 16.43 1.33 8.72
CA THR A 91 16.40 2.68 9.28
C THR A 91 14.97 3.07 9.62
N VAL A 92 14.77 3.76 10.74
CA VAL A 92 13.45 4.24 11.16
C VAL A 92 13.37 5.74 10.96
N ARG A 93 12.32 6.21 10.29
CA ARG A 93 12.09 7.65 10.07
C ARG A 93 10.62 7.98 9.93
N LYS A 94 10.28 9.25 10.15
CA LYS A 94 8.99 9.80 9.71
C LYS A 94 9.02 10.08 8.21
N GLY A 95 7.87 10.04 7.57
CA GLY A 95 7.75 10.36 6.15
C GLY A 95 6.32 10.65 5.73
N GLN A 96 6.17 11.02 4.45
CA GLN A 96 4.86 11.21 3.84
C GLN A 96 4.29 9.86 3.40
N PHE A 97 3.00 9.62 3.66
CA PHE A 97 2.28 8.50 3.07
C PHE A 97 1.98 8.73 1.59
N PHE A 98 1.49 9.92 1.24
CA PHE A 98 1.25 10.32 -0.15
C PHE A 98 2.45 11.12 -0.66
N VAL A 99 3.38 10.44 -1.31
CA VAL A 99 4.57 11.04 -1.94
C VAL A 99 4.16 11.78 -3.22
N HIS A 100 4.67 13.00 -3.39
CA HIS A 100 4.40 13.80 -4.57
C HIS A 100 5.32 13.38 -5.74
N TYR A 101 4.72 13.25 -6.92
CA TYR A 101 5.42 13.02 -8.18
C TYR A 101 4.97 14.09 -9.19
N ARG A 102 5.91 14.57 -10.00
CA ARG A 102 5.63 15.47 -11.12
C ARG A 102 4.89 14.75 -12.24
N ASP A 103 4.18 15.51 -13.07
CA ASP A 103 3.56 15.00 -14.30
C ASP A 103 4.58 14.26 -15.19
N GLY A 104 4.11 13.20 -15.85
CA GLY A 104 4.94 12.34 -16.70
C GLY A 104 5.86 11.37 -15.95
N ASN A 105 5.83 11.35 -14.61
CA ASN A 105 6.69 10.44 -13.87
C ASN A 105 6.13 9.01 -13.87
N ALA A 106 6.90 8.06 -14.41
CA ALA A 106 6.54 6.63 -14.47
C ALA A 106 6.37 5.98 -13.08
N GLY A 107 6.88 6.60 -12.02
CA GLY A 107 6.76 6.16 -10.63
C GLY A 107 5.52 6.69 -9.91
N ALA A 108 4.54 7.33 -10.57
CA ALA A 108 3.40 7.95 -9.89
C ALA A 108 2.60 6.99 -8.99
N TYR A 109 2.53 5.69 -9.32
CA TYR A 109 1.89 4.70 -8.45
C TYR A 109 2.57 4.56 -7.07
N CYS A 110 3.87 4.86 -6.98
CA CYS A 110 4.61 4.94 -5.71
C CYS A 110 4.23 6.17 -4.87
N THR A 111 3.27 7.00 -5.30
CA THR A 111 2.63 7.99 -4.42
C THR A 111 2.22 7.35 -3.10
N PHE A 112 1.75 6.10 -3.11
CA PHE A 112 1.48 5.38 -1.88
C PHE A 112 2.77 4.80 -1.29
N MET A 113 3.17 5.37 -0.16
CA MET A 113 4.31 4.98 0.66
C MET A 113 5.70 5.15 0.04
N GLY A 114 5.85 5.52 -1.24
CA GLY A 114 7.15 5.71 -1.88
C GLY A 114 7.89 4.40 -2.21
N GLY A 115 7.23 3.25 -2.13
CA GLY A 115 7.79 1.94 -2.46
C GLY A 115 7.50 0.85 -1.42
N ASP A 116 7.94 -0.37 -1.73
CA ASP A 116 7.50 -1.59 -1.02
C ASP A 116 8.49 -2.12 0.03
N ALA A 117 9.77 -1.79 -0.08
CA ALA A 117 10.84 -2.32 0.77
C ALA A 117 10.88 -1.66 2.17
N ARG A 118 9.75 -1.67 2.86
CA ARG A 118 9.55 -1.02 4.15
C ARG A 118 8.36 -1.59 4.90
N ILE A 119 8.34 -1.39 6.21
CA ILE A 119 7.11 -1.43 7.01
C ILE A 119 6.61 0.00 7.17
N ALA A 120 5.35 0.26 6.84
CA ALA A 120 4.73 1.55 7.06
C ALA A 120 3.76 1.48 8.24
N LYS A 121 3.99 2.29 9.27
CA LYS A 121 3.08 2.48 10.39
C LYS A 121 2.39 3.82 10.27
N VAL A 122 1.07 3.79 10.09
CA VAL A 122 0.22 4.98 10.10
C VAL A 122 -0.52 5.05 11.41
N THR A 123 -0.47 6.20 12.08
CA THR A 123 -1.28 6.49 13.28
C THR A 123 -2.25 7.60 12.95
N THR A 124 -3.53 7.41 13.27
CA THR A 124 -4.63 8.34 12.94
C THR A 124 -5.21 8.93 14.24
N PRO A 125 -6.11 9.93 14.16
CA PRO A 125 -6.78 10.45 15.34
C PRO A 125 -7.98 9.59 15.77
N VAL A 126 -8.32 8.51 15.03
CA VAL A 126 -9.41 7.58 15.38
C VAL A 126 -9.09 6.92 16.73
N LYS A 127 -10.10 6.79 17.60
CA LYS A 127 -9.97 6.21 18.96
C LYS A 127 -10.90 5.02 19.16
N ASN A 128 -10.72 4.00 18.32
CA ASN A 128 -11.56 2.80 18.33
C ASN A 128 -10.80 1.53 18.74
N LYS A 129 -9.51 1.64 19.10
CA LYS A 129 -8.63 0.51 19.46
C LYS A 129 -8.48 -0.54 18.35
N ARG A 130 -8.85 -0.20 17.11
CA ARG A 130 -8.72 -1.10 15.94
C ARG A 130 -7.38 -0.86 15.26
N HIS A 131 -6.55 -1.89 15.24
CA HIS A 131 -5.21 -1.88 14.67
C HIS A 131 -5.15 -2.86 13.51
N LEU A 132 -5.04 -2.32 12.30
CA LEU A 132 -5.04 -3.09 11.07
C LEU A 132 -3.61 -3.46 10.66
N LEU A 133 -3.40 -4.72 10.30
CA LEU A 133 -2.24 -5.17 9.53
C LEU A 133 -2.67 -5.49 8.10
N ILE A 134 -2.07 -4.82 7.13
CA ILE A 134 -2.23 -5.11 5.71
C ILE A 134 -1.01 -5.89 5.24
N LEU A 135 -1.21 -7.17 4.91
CA LEU A 135 -0.23 -8.05 4.29
C LEU A 135 -0.47 -8.07 2.80
N LYS A 136 0.47 -7.50 2.02
CA LYS A 136 0.18 -7.13 0.64
C LYS A 136 1.28 -7.45 -0.36
N ASP A 137 0.89 -7.40 -1.63
CA ASP A 137 1.75 -7.05 -2.77
C ASP A 137 1.51 -5.60 -3.21
N SER A 138 2.09 -5.17 -4.33
CA SER A 138 1.99 -3.78 -4.78
C SER A 138 0.55 -3.28 -5.06
N PHE A 139 -0.44 -4.15 -5.31
CA PHE A 139 -1.84 -3.71 -5.43
C PHE A 139 -2.39 -3.17 -4.11
N GLY A 140 -1.96 -3.75 -2.99
CA GLY A 140 -2.37 -3.30 -1.67
C GLY A 140 -1.84 -1.92 -1.28
N ASN A 141 -0.93 -1.31 -2.05
CA ASN A 141 -0.34 0.00 -1.73
C ASN A 141 -1.39 1.12 -1.63
N ALA A 142 -2.40 1.09 -2.50
CA ALA A 142 -3.40 2.15 -2.59
C ALA A 142 -4.50 2.07 -1.51
N LEU A 143 -4.68 0.91 -0.87
CA LEU A 143 -5.75 0.67 0.11
C LEU A 143 -5.65 1.50 1.40
N PRO A 144 -4.48 1.60 2.07
CA PRO A 144 -4.41 2.13 3.44
C PRO A 144 -4.92 3.57 3.53
N GLY A 145 -4.62 4.40 2.53
CA GLY A 145 -5.03 5.81 2.51
C GLY A 145 -6.54 6.03 2.63
N TYR A 146 -7.34 5.07 2.14
CA TYR A 146 -8.80 5.10 2.26
C TYR A 146 -9.32 4.63 3.61
N LEU A 147 -8.49 3.95 4.39
CA LEU A 147 -8.83 3.38 5.70
C LEU A 147 -8.37 4.28 6.87
N PHE A 148 -7.79 5.46 6.60
CA PHE A 148 -7.29 6.35 7.66
C PHE A 148 -8.40 6.92 8.57
N PHE A 149 -9.64 6.96 8.11
CA PHE A 149 -10.80 7.31 8.95
C PHE A 149 -11.39 6.10 9.70
N SER A 150 -10.90 4.90 9.43
CA SER A 150 -11.49 3.64 9.87
C SER A 150 -10.73 2.99 11.03
N PHE A 151 -9.41 3.17 11.09
CA PHE A 151 -8.55 2.50 12.07
C PHE A 151 -7.69 3.48 12.84
N GLU A 152 -7.46 3.20 14.12
CA GLU A 152 -6.56 3.95 14.99
C GLU A 152 -5.09 3.79 14.55
N GLN A 153 -4.71 2.58 14.14
CA GLN A 153 -3.38 2.27 13.61
C GLN A 153 -3.48 1.37 12.39
N ILE A 154 -2.63 1.61 11.38
CA ILE A 154 -2.51 0.76 10.20
C ILE A 154 -1.03 0.44 9.97
N GLN A 155 -0.70 -0.84 9.97
CA GLN A 155 0.61 -1.38 9.63
C GLN A 155 0.54 -1.98 8.22
N VAL A 156 1.41 -1.54 7.32
CA VAL A 156 1.47 -2.06 5.94
C VAL A 156 2.78 -2.78 5.73
N VAL A 157 2.68 -4.05 5.36
CA VAL A 157 3.81 -4.95 5.21
C VAL A 157 3.75 -5.62 3.84
N ASP A 158 4.79 -5.39 3.04
CA ASP A 158 4.98 -6.17 1.82
C ASP A 158 5.54 -7.54 2.17
N THR A 159 4.88 -8.60 1.70
CA THR A 159 5.29 -9.96 2.03
C THR A 159 6.68 -10.29 1.53
N ARG A 160 7.18 -9.61 0.47
CA ARG A 160 8.54 -9.80 -0.04
C ARG A 160 9.59 -9.33 0.95
N TYR A 161 9.29 -8.28 1.72
CA TYR A 161 10.26 -7.51 2.50
C TYR A 161 9.92 -7.46 4.00
N PHE A 162 9.61 -8.62 4.61
CA PHE A 162 9.35 -8.74 6.04
C PHE A 162 10.29 -9.76 6.70
N PRO A 163 11.36 -9.31 7.40
CA PRO A 163 12.35 -10.21 8.00
C PRO A 163 12.01 -10.62 9.45
N LYS A 164 10.92 -10.11 10.03
CA LYS A 164 10.59 -10.28 11.45
C LYS A 164 9.74 -11.54 11.72
N ASN A 165 9.59 -11.88 13.00
CA ASN A 165 8.61 -12.87 13.45
C ASN A 165 7.21 -12.25 13.42
N MET A 166 6.30 -12.82 12.63
CA MET A 166 4.96 -12.27 12.42
C MET A 166 4.08 -12.36 13.67
N LYS A 167 4.09 -13.49 14.40
CA LYS A 167 3.29 -13.63 15.63
C LYS A 167 3.69 -12.63 16.71
N LYS A 168 5.00 -12.41 16.88
CA LYS A 168 5.52 -11.37 17.78
C LYS A 168 5.13 -9.98 17.28
N PHE A 169 5.27 -9.69 15.98
CA PHE A 169 4.86 -8.41 15.40
C PHE A 169 3.38 -8.11 15.64
N VAL A 170 2.50 -9.09 15.44
CA VAL A 170 1.05 -9.00 15.69
C VAL A 170 0.75 -8.69 17.16
N ARG A 171 1.37 -9.42 18.10
CA ARG A 171 1.19 -9.16 19.54
C ARG A 171 1.71 -7.79 19.96
N ASP A 172 2.95 -7.47 19.58
CA ASP A 172 3.61 -6.22 19.99
C ASP A 172 2.87 -4.98 19.47
N ASN A 173 2.27 -5.06 18.28
CA ASN A 173 1.50 -3.97 17.69
C ASN A 173 0.00 -4.03 18.03
N LYS A 174 -0.44 -4.99 18.85
CA LYS A 174 -1.84 -5.17 19.27
C LYS A 174 -2.81 -5.24 18.07
N ILE A 175 -2.41 -5.96 17.02
CA ILE A 175 -3.20 -6.07 15.79
C ILE A 175 -4.53 -6.77 16.11
N THR A 176 -5.63 -6.16 15.69
CA THR A 176 -7.00 -6.68 15.84
C THR A 176 -7.57 -7.19 14.53
N ASP A 177 -7.04 -6.70 13.40
CA ASP A 177 -7.56 -6.96 12.07
C ASP A 177 -6.39 -7.26 11.12
N ILE A 178 -6.54 -8.30 10.29
CA ILE A 178 -5.54 -8.64 9.27
C ILE A 178 -6.24 -8.69 7.91
N LEU A 179 -5.74 -7.87 6.97
CA LEU A 179 -6.16 -7.85 5.58
C LEU A 179 -5.05 -8.42 4.70
N PHE A 180 -5.36 -9.46 3.95
CA PHE A 180 -4.51 -9.96 2.87
C PHE A 180 -4.92 -9.28 1.56
N ALA A 181 -4.03 -8.46 1.00
CA ALA A 181 -4.31 -7.68 -0.21
C ALA A 181 -3.29 -8.02 -1.31
N ASN A 182 -3.63 -9.04 -2.10
CA ASN A 182 -2.80 -9.50 -3.23
C ASN A 182 -3.62 -9.47 -4.51
N ASN A 183 -2.95 -9.20 -5.62
CA ASN A 183 -3.53 -9.44 -6.94
C ASN A 183 -3.76 -10.95 -7.16
N ILE A 184 -4.56 -11.28 -8.15
CA ILE A 184 -4.93 -12.68 -8.42
C ILE A 184 -3.70 -13.55 -8.68
N PHE A 185 -2.71 -13.08 -9.44
CA PHE A 185 -1.47 -13.81 -9.75
C PHE A 185 -0.70 -14.22 -8.49
N ASN A 186 -0.61 -13.32 -7.51
CA ASN A 186 0.03 -13.60 -6.23
C ASN A 186 -0.87 -14.41 -5.30
N ALA A 187 -2.19 -14.21 -5.32
CA ALA A 187 -3.14 -14.91 -4.47
C ALA A 187 -3.16 -16.42 -4.73
N TYR A 188 -3.09 -16.87 -5.99
CA TYR A 188 -3.01 -18.30 -6.32
C TYR A 188 -1.57 -18.85 -6.36
N SER A 189 -0.55 -18.03 -6.12
CA SER A 189 0.85 -18.47 -6.18
C SER A 189 1.20 -19.38 -5.01
N PRO A 190 1.65 -20.64 -5.24
CA PRO A 190 2.09 -21.53 -4.16
C PRO A 190 3.25 -20.94 -3.35
N LYS A 191 4.10 -20.11 -3.97
CA LYS A 191 5.21 -19.41 -3.32
C LYS A 191 4.71 -18.42 -2.27
N ILE A 192 3.70 -17.62 -2.61
CA ILE A 192 3.11 -16.65 -1.68
C ILE A 192 2.34 -17.37 -0.58
N GLY A 193 1.55 -18.40 -0.92
CA GLY A 193 0.87 -19.26 0.06
C GLY A 193 1.82 -19.85 1.10
N LYS A 194 2.92 -20.46 0.65
CA LYS A 194 3.98 -20.98 1.55
C LYS A 194 4.60 -19.89 2.44
N LYS A 195 4.74 -18.66 1.93
CA LYS A 195 5.28 -17.55 2.70
C LYS A 195 4.35 -17.12 3.83
N TYR A 196 3.03 -17.11 3.58
CA TYR A 196 2.05 -16.85 4.62
C TYR A 196 1.97 -17.97 5.65
N LEU A 197 2.03 -19.24 5.24
CA LEU A 197 2.10 -20.36 6.18
C LEU A 197 3.32 -20.26 7.10
N LYS A 198 4.48 -19.89 6.55
CA LYS A 198 5.69 -19.66 7.36
C LYS A 198 5.49 -18.58 8.44
N PHE A 199 4.66 -17.56 8.22
CA PHE A 199 4.38 -16.57 9.26
C PHE A 199 3.61 -17.14 10.46
N LEU A 200 2.87 -18.24 10.27
CA LEU A 200 2.15 -18.93 11.35
C LEU A 200 3.10 -19.78 12.21
N ASP A 201 4.13 -20.34 11.59
CA ASP A 201 5.05 -21.30 12.23
C ASP A 201 6.25 -20.65 12.95
N GLN A 202 6.39 -19.32 12.88
CA GLN A 202 7.54 -18.56 13.39
C GLN A 202 7.67 -18.47 14.91
#